data_AF-A0A0T5VQ36-F1
#
_entry.id   AF-A0A0T5VQ36-F1
#
_cell.length_a   1.000
_cell.length_b   1.000
_cell.length_c   1.000
_cell.angle_alpha   90.00
_cell.angle_beta   90.00
_cell.angle_gamma   90.00
#
_symmetry.space_group_name_H-M   'P 1'
#
loop_
_entity.id
_entity.type
_entity.pdbx_description
1 polymer ?
#
loop_
_entity_poly.entity_id
_entity_poly.type
_entity_poly.pdbx_seq_one_letter_code
_entity_poly.pdbx_strand_id
1 'polypeptide(L)' 'MKYETLCIMVRVTVHADHTSMSDMIGEIESQSSLMMSDTANINILETEILLSRIRNPKLTRHEKSFIVPHG' A
#
# COMPACT_ATOMS: atom_id res chain seq x y z
N MET A 1 10.98 -24.22 -19.01
CA MET A 1 9.74 -23.41 -18.97
C MET A 1 10.15 -21.96 -18.83
N LYS A 2 9.55 -21.04 -19.59
CA LYS A 2 9.79 -19.60 -19.47
C LYS A 2 8.70 -19.02 -18.59
N TYR A 3 9.10 -18.37 -17.50
CA TYR A 3 8.21 -17.62 -16.62
C TYR A 3 8.53 -16.14 -16.79
N GLU A 4 7.49 -15.32 -16.78
CA GLU A 4 7.62 -13.86 -16.84
C GLU A 4 6.82 -13.29 -15.68
N THR A 5 7.37 -12.27 -15.02
CA THR A 5 6.70 -11.57 -13.92
C THR A 5 5.97 -10.35 -14.46
N LEU A 6 4.66 -10.31 -14.28
CA LEU A 6 3.85 -9.12 -14.59
C LEU A 6 3.64 -8.30 -13.32
N CYS A 7 4.08 -7.03 -13.34
CA CYS A 7 3.82 -6.08 -12.26
C CYS A 7 2.63 -5.19 -12.63
N ILE A 8 1.59 -5.19 -11.78
CA ILE A 8 0.40 -4.34 -11.97
C ILE A 8 0.41 -3.25 -10.90
N MET A 9 0.18 -1.99 -11.31
CA MET A 9 -0.01 -0.89 -10.36
C MET A 9 -1.49 -0.77 -9.99
N VAL A 10 -1.80 -0.96 -8.71
CA VAL A 10 -3.17 -0.83 -8.18
C VAL A 10 -3.22 0.36 -7.22
N ARG A 11 -4.17 1.27 -7.40
CA ARG A 11 -4.46 2.34 -6.44
C ARG A 11 -5.54 1.87 -5.48
N VAL A 12 -5.19 1.68 -4.22
CA VAL A 12 -6.13 1.34 -3.15
C VAL A 12 -6.39 2.59 -2.32
N THR A 13 -7.65 2.89 -2.01
CA THR A 13 -8.04 3.94 -1.07
C THR A 13 -8.80 3.28 0.07
N VAL A 14 -8.34 3.51 1.29
CA VAL A 14 -8.84 2.81 2.49
C VAL A 14 -9.39 3.82 3.50
N HIS A 15 -10.43 3.41 4.21
CA HIS A 15 -10.89 4.03 5.44
C HIS A 15 -10.75 2.97 6.53
N ALA A 16 -10.06 3.28 7.62
CA ALA A 16 -9.90 2.33 8.73
C ALA A 16 -9.89 3.06 10.07
N ASP A 17 -10.30 2.33 11.10
CA ASP A 17 -10.34 2.81 12.48
C ASP A 17 -9.00 2.56 13.24
N HIS A 18 -8.04 1.91 12.57
CA HIS A 18 -6.70 1.70 13.09
C HIS A 18 -5.98 3.02 13.33
N THR A 19 -5.40 3.19 14.52
CA THR A 19 -4.61 4.38 14.88
C THR A 19 -3.20 4.33 14.29
N SER A 20 -2.68 3.13 14.01
CA SER A 20 -1.36 2.89 13.44
C SER A 20 -1.48 2.50 11.97
N MET A 21 -0.74 3.23 11.12
CA MET A 21 -0.58 2.88 9.70
C MET A 21 0.05 1.47 9.53
N SER A 22 0.90 1.04 10.46
CA SER A 22 1.52 -0.30 10.35
C SER A 22 0.49 -1.41 10.57
N ASP A 23 -0.48 -1.18 11.45
CA ASP A 23 -1.52 -2.16 11.80
C ASP A 23 -2.50 -2.28 10.63
N MET A 24 -2.87 -1.15 10.03
CA MET A 24 -3.65 -1.11 8.79
C MET A 24 -2.94 -1.85 7.64
N ILE A 25 -1.63 -1.62 7.44
CA ILE A 25 -0.86 -2.33 6.41
C ILE A 25 -0.84 -3.83 6.69
N GLY A 26 -0.57 -4.24 7.94
CA GLY A 26 -0.53 -5.65 8.32
C GLY A 26 -1.88 -6.35 8.13
N GLU A 27 -2.99 -5.67 8.42
CA GLU A 27 -4.33 -6.20 8.14
C GLU A 27 -4.57 -6.37 6.65
N ILE A 28 -4.19 -5.39 5.81
CA ILE A 28 -4.33 -5.50 4.35
C ILE A 28 -3.47 -6.64 3.81
N GLU A 29 -2.20 -6.75 4.22
CA GLU A 29 -1.30 -7.83 3.76
C GLU A 29 -1.78 -9.22 4.17
N SER A 30 -2.37 -9.36 5.37
CA SER A 30 -2.79 -10.66 5.90
C SER A 30 -4.21 -11.08 5.50
N GLN A 31 -5.12 -10.13 5.29
CA GLN A 31 -6.55 -10.43 5.12
C GLN A 31 -7.09 -10.04 3.74
N SER A 32 -6.42 -9.17 2.98
CA SER A 32 -6.89 -8.81 1.64
C SER A 32 -6.46 -9.85 0.61
N SER A 33 -7.33 -10.06 -0.38
CA SER A 33 -7.04 -10.95 -1.51
C SER A 33 -7.12 -10.17 -2.82
N LEU A 34 -6.09 -10.32 -3.67
CA LEU A 34 -6.15 -9.94 -5.07
C LEU A 34 -6.19 -11.23 -5.89
N MET A 35 -7.21 -11.41 -6.71
CA MET A 35 -7.33 -12.58 -7.57
C MET A 35 -7.21 -12.17 -9.04
N MET A 36 -6.33 -12.85 -9.77
CA MET A 36 -6.30 -12.82 -11.23
C MET A 36 -6.72 -14.18 -11.76
N SER A 37 -7.63 -14.17 -12.74
CA SER A 37 -8.07 -15.39 -13.40
C SER A 37 -7.20 -15.71 -14.61
N ASP A 38 -7.17 -16.99 -14.95
CA ASP A 38 -6.62 -17.45 -16.23
C ASP A 38 -7.26 -16.73 -17.41
N THR A 39 -6.52 -16.70 -18.52
CA THR A 39 -7.03 -16.27 -19.82
C THR A 39 -6.98 -17.45 -20.79
N ALA A 40 -7.51 -17.26 -22.01
CA ALA A 40 -7.55 -18.32 -23.02
C ALA A 40 -6.20 -19.00 -23.30
N ASN A 41 -5.07 -18.31 -23.09
CA ASN A 41 -3.72 -18.81 -23.39
C ASN A 41 -2.72 -18.68 -22.23
N ILE A 42 -3.15 -18.21 -21.06
CA ILE A 42 -2.25 -17.93 -19.92
C ILE A 42 -2.85 -18.54 -18.67
N ASN A 43 -2.06 -19.37 -17.99
CA ASN A 43 -2.36 -19.90 -16.68
C ASN A 43 -1.64 -19.05 -15.61
N ILE A 44 -2.41 -18.46 -14.71
CA ILE A 44 -1.91 -17.65 -13.60
C ILE A 44 -1.58 -18.61 -12.44
N LEU A 45 -0.30 -18.71 -12.13
CA LEU A 45 0.18 -19.65 -11.10
C LEU A 45 0.05 -19.09 -9.68
N GLU A 46 0.22 -17.78 -9.52
CA GLU A 46 0.21 -17.11 -8.24
C GLU A 46 -0.20 -15.64 -8.40
N THR A 47 -0.86 -15.10 -7.39
CA THR A 47 -1.12 -13.66 -7.27
C THR A 47 -0.88 -13.27 -5.82
N GLU A 48 0.04 -12.33 -5.60
CA GLU A 48 0.38 -11.83 -4.28
C GLU A 48 0.20 -10.30 -4.21
N ILE A 49 -0.18 -9.81 -3.02
CA ILE A 49 -0.20 -8.38 -2.72
C ILE A 49 1.16 -8.02 -2.13
N LEU A 50 1.96 -7.27 -2.90
CA LEU A 50 3.23 -6.73 -2.43
C LEU A 50 3.06 -5.24 -2.09
N LEU A 51 2.98 -4.91 -0.80
CA LEU A 51 2.93 -3.52 -0.35
C LEU A 51 4.35 -3.02 -0.05
N SER A 52 4.77 -1.95 -0.73
CA SER A 52 6.00 -1.24 -0.37
C SER A 52 5.67 -0.06 0.54
N ARG A 53 6.28 -0.01 1.73
CA ARG A 53 6.21 1.17 2.61
C ARG A 53 6.98 2.33 1.99
N ILE A 54 6.35 3.11 1.12
CA ILE A 54 6.91 4.39 0.68
C ILE A 54 6.66 5.42 1.79
N ARG A 55 7.56 5.45 2.79
CA ARG A 55 7.67 6.63 3.66
C ARG A 55 8.10 7.77 2.76
N ASN A 56 7.21 8.72 2.49
CA ASN A 56 7.55 9.92 1.73
C ASN A 56 7.89 11.04 2.72
N PRO A 57 9.16 11.19 3.15
CA PRO A 57 9.55 12.18 4.18
C PRO A 57 9.33 13.63 3.71
N LYS A 58 9.00 13.86 2.43
CA LYS A 58 8.70 15.19 1.89
C LYS A 58 7.25 15.66 2.15
N LEU A 59 6.38 14.81 2.71
CA LEU A 59 4.98 15.12 3.01
C LEU A 59 4.69 15.43 4.48
N THR A 60 5.67 15.32 5.40
CA THR A 60 5.55 15.91 6.74
C THR A 60 5.64 17.43 6.62
N ARG A 61 4.47 18.03 6.37
CA ARG A 61 4.25 19.47 6.35
C ARG A 61 4.84 20.08 7.62
N HIS A 62 5.72 21.06 7.42
CA HIS A 62 6.24 21.98 8.44
C HIS A 62 5.14 22.41 9.44
N GLU A 63 5.13 21.84 10.64
CA GLU A 63 4.66 22.56 11.82
C GLU A 63 5.74 23.59 12.16
N LYS A 64 5.70 24.74 11.48
CA LYS A 64 6.31 25.94 12.02
C LYS A 64 5.53 26.28 13.29
N SER A 65 6.08 25.90 14.43
CA SER A 65 5.70 26.44 15.73
C SER A 65 5.69 27.97 15.62
N PHE A 66 4.48 28.55 15.63
CA PHE A 66 4.33 29.97 15.85
C PHE A 66 4.59 30.21 17.34
N ILE A 67 5.78 30.71 17.64
CA ILE A 67 6.09 31.30 18.94
C ILE A 67 5.22 32.56 19.03
N VAL A 68 4.22 32.54 19.92
CA VAL A 68 3.42 33.72 20.24
C VAL A 68 4.20 34.51 21.30
N PRO A 69 4.62 35.76 21.05
CA PRO A 69 5.27 36.56 22.08
C PRO A 69 4.21 37.02 23.07
N HIS A 70 4.38 36.68 24.35
CA HIS A 70 3.65 37.36 25.42
C HIS A 70 4.29 38.75 25.60
N GLY A 71 3.47 39.78 25.38
CA GLY A 71 3.78 41.15 25.78
C GLY A 71 3.66 41.34 27.29
#